data_AF-L1KPL5-F1
#
_entry.id   AF-L1KPL5-F1
#
_cell.length_a   1.000
_cell.length_b   1.000
_cell.length_c   1.000
_cell.angle_alpha   90.00
_cell.angle_beta   90.00
_cell.angle_gamma   90.00
#
_symmetry.space_group_name_H-M   'P 1'
#
loop_
_entity.id
_entity.type
_entity.pdbx_description
1 polymer ?
#
loop_
_entity_poly.entity_id
_entity_poly.type
_entity_poly.pdbx_seq_one_letter_code
_entity_poly.pdbx_strand_id
1 'polypeptide(L)'
;MKKKVTVRRAVRGTVLAQVALVAGVLTGCSESAGSAGSAEGGDAKASATAGRSAAADGAEKADGTGDVAESGGSVGTAGSACELPVTFDTAEKWKPKAVDAEATGGDEVAAELAEALLHQGPFTAACEIDAKPAGNIGFIRVWTGEAGAADGDAEALLKEFVAAEGDTSEAEYSAFSSDSDVSGTEVEYLYTSEALEETKKERAFIAVTPEGPVVVHLGGFDTDEHEEMLPAYELAKRTLRTS
;
A
#
# COMPACT_ATOMS: atom_id res chain seq x y z
N MET A 1 67.71 0.32 -0.85
CA MET A 1 68.39 0.34 0.48
C MET A 1 67.82 1.48 1.31
N LYS A 2 67.70 1.23 2.62
CA LYS A 2 66.93 1.95 3.65
C LYS A 2 67.14 3.48 3.71
N LYS A 3 66.06 4.21 4.01
CA LYS A 3 65.96 5.03 5.23
C LYS A 3 64.49 5.32 5.57
N LYS A 4 64.03 4.66 6.65
CA LYS A 4 62.83 5.03 7.42
C LYS A 4 63.10 6.37 8.09
N VAL A 5 62.13 7.28 8.05
CA VAL A 5 62.00 8.34 9.06
C VAL A 5 60.61 8.17 9.68
N THR A 6 60.62 7.65 10.89
CA THR A 6 59.47 7.67 11.81
C THR A 6 59.57 8.95 12.61
N VAL A 7 58.51 9.76 12.63
CA VAL A 7 58.29 10.76 13.69
C VAL A 7 57.04 10.35 14.44
N ARG A 8 57.21 10.17 15.75
CA ARG A 8 56.15 9.83 16.71
C ARG A 8 55.60 11.11 17.35
N ARG A 9 54.28 11.09 17.57
CA ARG A 9 53.46 11.68 18.66
C ARG A 9 53.46 13.20 18.88
N ALA A 10 52.25 13.75 18.89
CA ALA A 10 51.78 14.55 20.02
C ALA A 10 50.28 14.30 20.26
N VAL A 11 49.95 13.78 21.44
CA VAL A 11 48.60 13.73 22.02
C VAL A 11 48.34 15.08 22.69
N ARG A 12 47.20 15.71 22.44
CA ARG A 12 46.57 16.66 23.37
C ARG A 12 45.06 16.48 23.32
N GLY A 13 44.54 15.89 24.38
CA GLY A 13 43.11 15.85 24.68
C GLY A 13 42.61 17.20 25.17
N THR A 14 41.30 17.37 25.08
CA THR A 14 40.56 18.41 25.80
C THR A 14 39.27 17.77 26.31
N VAL A 15 39.15 17.73 27.63
CA VAL A 15 37.96 17.33 28.40
C VAL A 15 37.15 18.60 28.71
N LEU A 16 35.82 18.47 28.80
CA LEU A 16 34.82 19.15 29.68
C LEU A 16 33.47 19.18 28.90
N ALA A 17 32.46 18.35 29.21
CA ALA A 17 31.52 18.31 30.36
C ALA A 17 30.33 19.30 30.24
N GLN A 18 29.20 18.94 30.88
CA GLN A 18 27.89 19.63 31.11
C GLN A 18 26.77 19.11 30.16
N VAL A 19 25.87 18.17 30.50
CA VAL A 19 24.79 18.08 31.53
C VAL A 19 23.69 19.14 31.42
N ALA A 20 22.50 18.71 31.00
CA ALA A 20 21.22 19.29 31.45
C ALA A 20 20.11 18.22 31.43
N LEU A 21 19.66 17.83 32.62
CA LEU A 21 18.44 17.07 32.88
C LEU A 21 17.21 17.95 32.58
N VAL A 22 16.17 17.37 31.98
CA VAL A 22 14.80 17.86 32.12
C VAL A 22 13.93 16.72 32.60
N ALA A 23 13.53 16.81 33.86
CA ALA A 23 12.47 16.02 34.47
C ALA A 23 11.14 16.75 34.25
N GLY A 24 10.14 16.05 33.73
CA GLY A 24 8.75 16.50 33.65
C GLY A 24 7.85 15.41 34.20
N VAL A 25 7.47 15.53 35.47
CA VAL A 25 6.50 14.67 36.14
C VAL A 25 5.14 15.35 36.02
N LEU A 26 4.19 14.72 35.34
CA LEU A 26 2.77 15.07 35.42
C LEU A 26 2.04 14.00 36.23
N THR A 27 1.60 14.42 37.40
CA THR A 27 0.77 13.70 38.37
C THR A 27 -0.72 13.95 38.14
N GLY A 28 -1.54 12.93 38.43
CA GLY A 28 -2.97 13.01 38.78
C GLY A 28 -3.90 12.47 37.69
N CYS A 29 -4.98 11.72 37.93
CA CYS A 29 -5.78 11.28 39.11
C CYS A 29 -6.78 10.24 38.54
N SER A 30 -7.43 9.30 39.23
CA SER A 30 -7.41 8.76 40.59
C SER A 30 -8.23 7.46 40.55
N GLU A 31 -7.74 6.44 41.26
CA GLU A 31 -8.47 5.24 41.71
C GLU A 31 -9.76 5.61 42.46
N SER A 32 -10.84 4.85 42.23
CA SER A 32 -11.95 4.72 43.18
C SER A 32 -11.92 3.31 43.78
N ALA A 33 -11.47 3.23 45.03
CA ALA A 33 -11.62 2.07 45.89
C ALA A 33 -13.01 2.03 46.54
N GLY A 34 -13.53 0.81 46.71
CA GLY A 34 -14.69 0.46 47.53
C GLY A 34 -15.33 -0.81 46.96
N SER A 35 -15.57 -1.90 47.66
CA SER A 35 -15.48 -2.21 49.09
C SER A 35 -15.31 -3.73 49.22
N ALA A 36 -14.53 -4.14 50.22
CA ALA A 36 -14.50 -5.52 50.69
C ALA A 36 -15.88 -5.98 51.20
N GLY A 37 -16.16 -7.27 51.04
CA GLY A 37 -17.28 -7.98 51.63
C GLY A 37 -17.11 -9.48 51.44
N SER A 38 -16.45 -10.14 52.40
CA SER A 38 -16.44 -11.60 52.54
C SER A 38 -17.70 -12.07 53.25
N ALA A 39 -18.37 -13.08 52.69
CA ALA A 39 -19.08 -14.10 53.46
C ALA A 39 -19.28 -15.35 52.58
N GLU A 40 -18.87 -16.50 53.12
CA GLU A 40 -18.96 -17.84 52.56
C GLU A 40 -20.39 -18.39 52.52
N GLY A 41 -20.59 -19.39 51.66
CA GLY A 41 -21.54 -20.48 51.89
C GLY A 41 -22.60 -20.67 50.80
N GLY A 42 -22.47 -21.73 50.00
CA GLY A 42 -23.53 -22.18 49.09
C GLY A 42 -23.09 -23.19 48.04
N ASP A 43 -23.03 -24.46 48.43
CA ASP A 43 -22.79 -25.64 47.62
C ASP A 43 -23.66 -25.79 46.36
N ALA A 44 -23.09 -26.54 45.40
CA ALA A 44 -23.70 -27.29 44.31
C ALA A 44 -24.16 -26.53 43.05
N LYS A 45 -23.46 -26.73 41.92
CA LYS A 45 -23.79 -27.77 40.92
C LYS A 45 -23.09 -27.51 39.57
N ALA A 46 -22.59 -28.60 38.99
CA ALA A 46 -22.27 -28.82 37.56
C ALA A 46 -20.98 -28.22 36.98
N SER A 47 -19.94 -29.06 37.00
CA SER A 47 -18.95 -29.16 35.94
C SER A 47 -19.59 -29.36 34.57
N ALA A 48 -19.17 -28.57 33.59
CA ALA A 48 -19.17 -28.97 32.18
C ALA A 48 -17.92 -28.41 31.51
N THR A 49 -16.88 -29.23 31.50
CA THR A 49 -15.75 -29.12 30.59
C THR A 49 -16.21 -29.57 29.19
N ALA A 50 -16.14 -28.67 28.22
CA ALA A 50 -16.00 -28.99 26.80
C ALA A 50 -15.25 -27.78 26.21
N GLY A 51 -14.03 -27.91 25.71
CA GLY A 51 -13.61 -28.90 24.74
C GLY A 51 -13.41 -28.14 23.42
N ARG A 52 -12.28 -27.43 23.32
CA ARG A 52 -11.73 -26.98 22.04
C ARG A 52 -11.50 -28.21 21.17
N SER A 53 -12.10 -28.20 19.98
CA SER A 53 -11.52 -28.69 18.72
C SER A 53 -12.64 -28.91 17.72
N ALA A 54 -12.79 -27.97 16.80
CA ALA A 54 -13.21 -28.27 15.45
C ALA A 54 -12.37 -27.38 14.54
N ALA A 55 -11.28 -27.96 14.04
CA ALA A 55 -10.66 -27.51 12.81
C ALA A 55 -11.74 -27.56 11.72
N ALA A 56 -12.00 -26.42 11.11
CA ALA A 56 -12.55 -26.35 9.78
C ALA A 56 -11.46 -25.71 8.93
N ASP A 57 -10.57 -26.58 8.42
CA ASP A 57 -9.81 -26.30 7.21
C ASP A 57 -10.83 -26.12 6.09
N GLY A 58 -11.07 -24.86 5.77
CA GLY A 58 -11.82 -24.39 4.63
C GLY A 58 -11.27 -23.02 4.34
N ALA A 59 -10.09 -22.98 3.72
CA ALA A 59 -9.64 -21.80 3.00
C ALA A 59 -10.65 -21.61 1.86
N GLU A 60 -11.73 -20.88 2.14
CA GLU A 60 -12.51 -20.24 1.11
C GLU A 60 -11.54 -19.30 0.41
N LYS A 61 -11.16 -19.64 -0.83
CA LYS A 61 -10.77 -18.60 -1.78
C LYS A 61 -11.86 -17.56 -1.69
N ALA A 62 -11.50 -16.34 -1.31
CA ALA A 62 -12.37 -15.19 -1.45
C ALA A 62 -12.67 -15.04 -2.94
N ASP A 63 -13.74 -15.69 -3.39
CA ASP A 63 -14.32 -15.46 -4.69
C ASP A 63 -14.79 -14.01 -4.66
N GLY A 64 -14.20 -13.16 -5.51
CA GLY A 64 -14.30 -11.70 -5.51
C GLY A 64 -15.71 -11.18 -5.79
N THR A 65 -16.64 -11.45 -4.88
CA THR A 65 -17.98 -10.87 -4.83
C THR A 65 -18.12 -10.05 -3.54
N GLY A 66 -17.08 -9.30 -3.20
CA GLY A 66 -17.20 -8.23 -2.19
C GLY A 66 -18.21 -7.18 -2.66
N ASP A 67 -18.79 -6.45 -1.72
CA ASP A 67 -19.56 -5.24 -2.04
C ASP A 67 -18.69 -4.34 -2.94
N VAL A 68 -19.23 -3.96 -4.09
CA VAL A 68 -18.58 -3.05 -5.04
C VAL A 68 -19.09 -1.64 -4.75
N ALA A 69 -18.19 -0.67 -4.69
CA ALA A 69 -18.56 0.72 -4.44
C ALA A 69 -19.47 1.27 -5.54
N GLU A 70 -20.33 2.23 -5.18
CA GLU A 70 -21.11 2.98 -6.17
C GLU A 70 -20.19 3.89 -7.01
N SER A 71 -20.48 3.99 -8.32
CA SER A 71 -19.71 4.82 -9.25
C SER A 71 -20.00 6.30 -9.05
N GLY A 72 -18.92 7.09 -8.89
CA GLY A 72 -18.94 8.55 -8.76
C GLY A 72 -18.42 9.30 -9.99
N GLY A 73 -18.00 8.59 -11.03
CA GLY A 73 -17.37 9.16 -12.22
C GLY A 73 -16.46 8.14 -12.92
N SER A 74 -15.72 8.59 -13.94
CA SER A 74 -14.78 7.74 -14.67
C SER A 74 -13.50 8.49 -15.04
N VAL A 75 -12.41 7.75 -15.19
CA VAL A 75 -11.14 8.18 -15.79
C VAL A 75 -10.89 7.45 -17.10
N GLY A 76 -9.93 7.92 -17.90
CA GLY A 76 -9.47 7.26 -19.11
C GLY A 76 -9.89 7.95 -20.39
N THR A 77 -11.14 8.40 -20.46
CA THR A 77 -11.65 9.10 -21.64
C THR A 77 -10.98 10.45 -21.85
N ALA A 78 -10.82 10.86 -23.10
CA ALA A 78 -10.37 12.21 -23.45
C ALA A 78 -11.18 13.30 -22.73
N GLY A 79 -10.50 14.28 -22.15
CA GLY A 79 -11.06 15.35 -21.34
C GLY A 79 -11.42 14.96 -19.90
N SER A 80 -11.14 13.74 -19.46
CA SER A 80 -11.28 13.35 -18.05
C SER A 80 -10.11 13.88 -17.21
N ALA A 81 -10.20 13.73 -15.88
CA ALA A 81 -9.14 14.16 -14.97
C ALA A 81 -7.82 13.41 -15.18
N CYS A 82 -7.87 12.21 -15.76
CA CYS A 82 -6.74 11.37 -16.14
C CYS A 82 -7.06 10.69 -17.47
N GLU A 83 -6.49 11.17 -18.56
CA GLU A 83 -6.58 10.47 -19.86
C GLU A 83 -5.66 9.24 -19.82
N LEU A 84 -6.20 8.07 -20.16
CA LEU A 84 -5.51 6.78 -20.01
C LEU A 84 -5.88 5.83 -21.17
N PRO A 85 -5.00 4.86 -21.52
CA PRO A 85 -5.29 3.82 -22.52
C PRO A 85 -6.49 2.90 -22.19
N VAL A 86 -6.98 2.98 -20.97
CA VAL A 86 -8.17 2.26 -20.48
C VAL A 86 -9.11 3.24 -19.80
N THR A 87 -10.38 2.89 -19.78
CA THR A 87 -11.40 3.60 -19.03
C THR A 87 -11.92 2.71 -17.91
N PHE A 88 -12.15 3.29 -16.72
CA PHE A 88 -12.82 2.63 -15.62
C PHE A 88 -13.49 3.65 -14.70
N ASP A 89 -14.41 3.16 -13.87
CA ASP A 89 -15.18 3.97 -12.96
C ASP A 89 -14.45 4.17 -11.63
N THR A 90 -14.57 5.36 -11.06
CA THR A 90 -14.06 5.71 -9.73
C THR A 90 -15.19 5.73 -8.73
N ALA A 91 -14.95 5.27 -7.50
CA ALA A 91 -15.97 5.26 -6.46
C ALA A 91 -16.47 6.67 -6.08
N GLU A 92 -17.68 6.75 -5.54
CA GLU A 92 -18.24 8.02 -5.05
C GLU A 92 -17.27 8.76 -4.11
N LYS A 93 -17.13 10.06 -4.34
CA LYS A 93 -16.27 10.99 -3.57
C LYS A 93 -14.76 10.76 -3.72
N TRP A 94 -14.30 9.72 -4.41
CA TRP A 94 -12.90 9.60 -4.79
C TRP A 94 -12.54 10.66 -5.85
N LYS A 95 -11.31 11.19 -5.80
CA LYS A 95 -10.90 12.31 -6.66
C LYS A 95 -9.69 11.95 -7.52
N PRO A 96 -9.91 11.67 -8.82
CA PRO A 96 -8.80 11.47 -9.74
C PRO A 96 -8.08 12.77 -10.04
N LYS A 97 -6.76 12.68 -10.18
CA LYS A 97 -5.88 13.76 -10.61
C LYS A 97 -4.71 13.18 -11.40
N ALA A 98 -4.44 13.74 -12.58
CA ALA A 98 -3.24 13.39 -13.33
C ALA A 98 -1.98 13.68 -12.53
N VAL A 99 -1.01 12.76 -12.63
CA VAL A 99 0.34 12.98 -12.11
C VAL A 99 1.10 13.78 -13.16
N ASP A 100 1.61 14.94 -12.77
CA ASP A 100 2.30 15.85 -13.67
C ASP A 100 3.81 15.63 -13.54
N ALA A 101 4.39 14.93 -14.51
CA ALA A 101 5.82 14.65 -14.54
C ALA A 101 6.68 15.92 -14.66
N GLU A 102 6.13 16.99 -15.24
CA GLU A 102 6.85 18.23 -15.52
C GLU A 102 6.74 19.26 -14.37
N ALA A 103 5.92 18.99 -13.35
CA ALA A 103 5.70 19.87 -12.21
C ALA A 103 6.81 19.81 -11.14
N THR A 104 7.87 19.02 -11.36
CA THR A 104 9.00 18.83 -10.46
C THR A 104 9.98 20.02 -10.54
N GLY A 105 9.47 21.21 -10.23
CA GLY A 105 10.26 22.43 -10.11
C GLY A 105 11.25 22.34 -8.94
N GLY A 106 12.49 22.00 -9.24
CA GLY A 106 13.59 21.89 -8.27
C GLY A 106 14.95 22.11 -8.95
N ASP A 107 16.03 22.05 -8.16
CA ASP A 107 17.37 21.90 -8.74
C ASP A 107 17.51 20.52 -9.42
N GLU A 108 18.56 20.31 -10.22
CA GLU A 108 18.75 19.06 -10.97
C GLU A 108 18.67 17.80 -10.09
N VAL A 109 19.08 17.87 -8.82
CA VAL A 109 19.05 16.74 -7.89
C VAL A 109 17.63 16.46 -7.40
N ALA A 110 16.86 17.50 -7.10
CA ALA A 110 15.45 17.37 -6.75
C ALA A 110 14.60 16.89 -7.94
N ALA A 111 14.94 17.31 -9.17
CA ALA A 111 14.30 16.83 -10.39
C ALA A 111 14.58 15.35 -10.64
N GLU A 112 15.85 14.91 -10.52
CA GLU A 112 16.19 13.48 -10.68
C GLU A 112 15.55 12.60 -9.60
N LEU A 113 15.49 13.09 -8.35
CA LEU A 113 14.82 12.35 -7.27
C LEU A 113 13.31 12.29 -7.50
N ALA A 114 12.69 13.38 -7.94
CA ALA A 114 11.26 13.40 -8.22
C ALA A 114 10.91 12.52 -9.42
N GLU A 115 11.72 12.52 -10.47
CA GLU A 115 11.59 11.60 -11.60
C GLU A 115 11.66 10.15 -11.14
N ALA A 116 12.61 9.80 -10.28
CA ALA A 116 12.71 8.46 -9.72
C ALA A 116 11.45 8.02 -8.93
N LEU A 117 10.71 8.96 -8.32
CA LEU A 117 9.45 8.69 -7.61
C LEU A 117 8.27 8.52 -8.56
N LEU A 118 8.38 8.95 -9.81
CA LEU A 118 7.36 8.79 -10.83
C LEU A 118 7.42 7.43 -11.53
N HIS A 119 8.46 6.65 -11.27
CA HIS A 119 8.66 5.34 -11.90
C HIS A 119 8.61 4.20 -10.89
N GLN A 120 7.94 3.11 -11.27
CA GLN A 120 8.00 1.84 -10.56
C GLN A 120 8.27 0.74 -11.58
N GLY A 121 9.54 0.33 -11.65
CA GLY A 121 10.00 -0.61 -12.69
C GLY A 121 9.84 0.02 -14.08
N PRO A 122 9.25 -0.69 -15.06
CA PRO A 122 9.05 -0.16 -16.41
C PRO A 122 7.84 0.78 -16.55
N PHE A 123 7.20 1.18 -15.44
CA PHE A 123 5.97 1.95 -15.46
C PHE A 123 6.15 3.37 -14.90
N THR A 124 5.43 4.31 -15.48
CA THR A 124 5.36 5.71 -15.03
C THR A 124 3.99 6.01 -14.42
N ALA A 125 3.95 6.72 -13.29
CA ALA A 125 2.71 7.14 -12.65
C ALA A 125 1.94 8.12 -13.55
N ALA A 126 0.67 7.82 -13.83
CA ALA A 126 -0.19 8.59 -14.73
C ALA A 126 -1.37 9.26 -14.00
N CYS A 127 -1.91 8.60 -12.97
CA CYS A 127 -3.06 9.11 -12.24
C CYS A 127 -2.99 8.71 -10.77
N GLU A 128 -3.39 9.61 -9.88
CA GLU A 128 -3.65 9.32 -8.48
C GLU A 128 -5.12 9.61 -8.17
N ILE A 129 -5.79 8.68 -7.51
CA ILE A 129 -7.20 8.76 -7.16
C ILE A 129 -7.30 8.82 -5.63
N ASP A 130 -7.55 10.03 -5.10
CA ASP A 130 -7.54 10.32 -3.68
C ASP A 130 -8.80 9.83 -2.98
N ALA A 131 -8.63 8.94 -2.00
CA ALA A 131 -9.71 8.39 -1.18
C ALA A 131 -10.08 9.28 0.02
N LYS A 132 -9.28 10.30 0.34
CA LYS A 132 -9.52 11.22 1.48
C LYS A 132 -10.92 11.82 1.53
N PRO A 133 -11.49 12.31 0.43
CA PRO A 133 -12.83 12.89 0.48
C PRO A 133 -13.94 11.84 0.72
N ALA A 134 -13.63 10.55 0.59
CA ALA A 134 -14.51 9.43 0.92
C ALA A 134 -14.35 8.93 2.36
N GLY A 135 -13.30 9.35 3.09
CA GLY A 135 -13.07 9.01 4.51
C GLY A 135 -11.85 8.13 4.78
N ASN A 136 -11.17 7.65 3.74
CA ASN A 136 -9.92 6.88 3.86
C ASN A 136 -8.70 7.83 3.79
N ILE A 137 -7.47 7.35 3.92
CA ILE A 137 -6.22 8.14 3.87
C ILE A 137 -5.41 7.84 2.60
N GLY A 138 -5.62 6.67 2.00
CA GLY A 138 -4.90 6.10 0.87
C GLY A 138 -5.39 6.56 -0.50
N PHE A 139 -4.88 5.86 -1.51
CA PHE A 139 -5.06 6.19 -2.91
C PHE A 139 -5.10 4.92 -3.76
N ILE A 140 -5.79 5.00 -4.89
CA ILE A 140 -5.51 4.13 -6.03
C ILE A 140 -4.57 4.89 -6.97
N ARG A 141 -3.46 4.26 -7.35
CA ARG A 141 -2.52 4.81 -8.33
C ARG A 141 -2.61 4.05 -9.64
N VAL A 142 -2.56 4.78 -10.74
CA VAL A 142 -2.52 4.22 -12.09
C VAL A 142 -1.15 4.49 -12.68
N TRP A 143 -0.55 3.44 -13.20
CA TRP A 143 0.75 3.47 -13.85
C TRP A 143 0.63 2.99 -15.30
N THR A 144 1.40 3.58 -16.20
CA THR A 144 1.40 3.25 -17.63
C THR A 144 2.80 2.86 -18.09
N GLY A 145 2.91 1.82 -18.91
CA GLY A 145 4.16 1.42 -19.56
C GLY A 145 4.16 1.71 -21.06
N GLU A 146 5.29 1.49 -21.71
CA GLU A 146 5.44 1.67 -23.16
C GLU A 146 4.63 0.65 -23.97
N ALA A 147 4.19 1.04 -25.16
CA ALA A 147 3.53 0.16 -26.13
C ALA A 147 4.46 -0.97 -26.62
N GLY A 148 3.86 -2.08 -27.05
CA GLY A 148 4.57 -3.20 -27.68
C GLY A 148 4.55 -4.51 -26.91
N ALA A 149 4.02 -4.51 -25.68
CA ALA A 149 3.69 -5.74 -24.95
C ALA A 149 2.49 -6.47 -25.59
N ALA A 150 2.48 -7.80 -25.49
CA ALA A 150 1.35 -8.63 -25.85
C ALA A 150 0.54 -9.00 -24.59
N ASP A 151 -0.72 -9.41 -24.76
CA ASP A 151 -1.60 -9.83 -23.65
C ASP A 151 -0.97 -10.92 -22.77
N GLY A 152 -0.16 -11.81 -23.36
CA GLY A 152 0.55 -12.87 -22.65
C GLY A 152 1.68 -12.38 -21.73
N ASP A 153 2.05 -11.10 -21.81
CA ASP A 153 3.13 -10.50 -21.01
C ASP A 153 2.61 -9.91 -19.68
N ALA A 154 1.28 -9.86 -19.47
CA ALA A 154 0.63 -9.24 -18.31
C ALA A 154 1.24 -9.70 -16.96
N GLU A 155 1.28 -11.00 -16.69
CA GLU A 155 1.82 -11.53 -15.43
C GLU A 155 3.32 -11.24 -15.26
N ALA A 156 4.10 -11.28 -16.34
CA ALA A 156 5.53 -11.00 -16.29
C ALA A 156 5.79 -9.52 -15.95
N LEU A 157 5.06 -8.61 -16.61
CA LEU A 157 5.12 -7.18 -16.36
C LEU A 157 4.66 -6.82 -14.94
N LEU A 158 3.60 -7.47 -14.43
CA LEU A 158 3.14 -7.24 -13.06
C LEU A 158 4.17 -7.72 -12.02
N LYS A 159 4.90 -8.81 -12.30
CA LYS A 159 6.03 -9.24 -11.45
C LYS A 159 7.15 -8.21 -11.44
N GLU A 160 7.45 -7.58 -12.56
CA GLU A 160 8.44 -6.50 -12.62
C GLU A 160 8.00 -5.28 -11.80
N PHE A 161 6.71 -4.92 -11.85
CA PHE A 161 6.13 -3.85 -11.04
C PHE A 161 6.26 -4.13 -9.53
N VAL A 162 5.88 -5.34 -9.08
CA VAL A 162 5.98 -5.74 -7.67
C VAL A 162 7.43 -5.82 -7.22
N ALA A 163 8.32 -6.38 -8.04
CA ALA A 163 9.74 -6.49 -7.70
C ALA A 163 10.42 -5.11 -7.58
N ALA A 164 9.98 -4.12 -8.36
CA ALA A 164 10.52 -2.77 -8.33
C ALA A 164 10.13 -1.99 -7.07
N GLU A 165 9.04 -2.37 -6.39
CA GLU A 165 8.64 -1.75 -5.12
C GLU A 165 9.63 -2.04 -3.99
N GLY A 166 10.24 -3.24 -4.01
CA GLY A 166 11.14 -3.70 -2.96
C GLY A 166 10.40 -4.17 -1.70
N ASP A 167 11.07 -4.95 -0.86
CA ASP A 167 10.56 -5.44 0.43
C ASP A 167 9.16 -6.11 0.39
N THR A 168 8.85 -6.72 -0.76
CA THR A 168 7.61 -7.46 -0.99
C THR A 168 7.74 -8.94 -0.64
N SER A 169 6.66 -9.58 -0.19
CA SER A 169 6.59 -11.01 0.07
C SER A 169 5.19 -11.58 -0.20
N GLU A 170 5.06 -12.90 -0.19
CA GLU A 170 3.76 -13.61 -0.30
C GLU A 170 2.92 -13.22 -1.54
N ALA A 171 3.58 -12.90 -2.66
CA ALA A 171 2.89 -12.50 -3.88
C ALA A 171 2.12 -13.67 -4.51
N GLU A 172 0.81 -13.52 -4.65
CA GLU A 172 -0.10 -14.45 -5.29
C GLU A 172 -0.72 -13.83 -6.54
N TYR A 173 -0.53 -14.48 -7.69
CA TYR A 173 -0.98 -13.99 -8.98
C TYR A 173 -2.19 -14.76 -9.46
N SER A 174 -3.18 -14.06 -10.01
CA SER A 174 -4.38 -14.66 -10.59
C SER A 174 -4.82 -13.94 -11.86
N ALA A 175 -5.48 -14.65 -12.76
CA ALA A 175 -6.08 -14.03 -13.93
C ALA A 175 -7.44 -13.43 -13.57
N PHE A 176 -7.80 -12.31 -14.20
CA PHE A 176 -9.14 -11.73 -14.10
C PHE A 176 -9.71 -11.37 -15.47
N SER A 177 -11.03 -11.17 -15.52
CA SER A 177 -11.73 -10.55 -16.64
C SER A 177 -12.70 -9.51 -16.11
N SER A 178 -12.73 -8.34 -16.75
CA SER A 178 -13.69 -7.28 -16.41
C SER A 178 -15.08 -7.58 -16.97
N ASP A 179 -16.08 -6.78 -16.58
CA ASP A 179 -17.45 -6.88 -17.10
C ASP A 179 -17.53 -6.51 -18.60
N SER A 180 -16.45 -5.94 -19.17
CA SER A 180 -16.30 -5.62 -20.60
C SER A 180 -15.32 -6.54 -21.33
N ASP A 181 -15.07 -7.75 -20.79
CA ASP A 181 -14.20 -8.78 -21.36
C ASP A 181 -12.72 -8.37 -21.51
N VAL A 182 -12.27 -7.33 -20.80
CA VAL A 182 -10.83 -7.01 -20.71
C VAL A 182 -10.17 -8.03 -19.80
N SER A 183 -9.18 -8.75 -20.33
CA SER A 183 -8.42 -9.75 -19.57
C SER A 183 -7.14 -9.15 -19.00
N GLY A 184 -6.70 -9.67 -17.86
CA GLY A 184 -5.47 -9.22 -17.22
C GLY A 184 -5.00 -10.16 -16.11
N THR A 185 -4.00 -9.67 -15.37
CA THR A 185 -3.46 -10.35 -14.19
C THR A 185 -3.62 -9.46 -12.97
N GLU A 186 -3.99 -10.05 -11.84
CA GLU A 186 -4.07 -9.44 -10.53
C GLU A 186 -3.02 -10.07 -9.61
N VAL A 187 -2.49 -9.28 -8.68
CA VAL A 187 -1.59 -9.73 -7.63
C VAL A 187 -2.06 -9.23 -6.27
N GLU A 188 -2.02 -10.11 -5.28
CA GLU A 188 -2.11 -9.78 -3.86
C GLU A 188 -0.74 -10.06 -3.24
N TYR A 189 -0.24 -9.18 -2.39
CA TYR A 189 1.08 -9.34 -1.77
C TYR A 189 1.19 -8.55 -0.47
N LEU A 190 2.27 -8.81 0.27
CA LEU A 190 2.66 -8.03 1.44
C LEU A 190 3.82 -7.10 1.08
N TYR A 191 3.73 -5.85 1.51
CA TYR A 191 4.80 -4.86 1.44
C TYR A 191 5.23 -4.45 2.86
N THR A 192 6.53 -4.38 3.11
CA THR A 192 7.08 -3.88 4.38
C THR A 192 7.65 -2.49 4.21
N SER A 193 7.04 -1.50 4.87
CA SER A 193 7.56 -0.14 4.90
C SER A 193 8.70 -0.04 5.93
N GLU A 194 9.93 0.13 5.48
CA GLU A 194 11.06 0.39 6.39
C GLU A 194 10.85 1.64 7.26
N ALA A 195 10.14 2.65 6.73
CA ALA A 195 9.90 3.91 7.42
C ALA A 195 8.93 3.77 8.60
N LEU A 196 7.97 2.86 8.51
CA LEU A 196 6.96 2.59 9.54
C LEU A 196 7.26 1.32 10.34
N GLU A 197 8.25 0.52 9.89
CA GLU A 197 8.55 -0.83 10.41
C GLU A 197 7.29 -1.72 10.42
N GLU A 198 6.42 -1.55 9.41
CA GLU A 198 5.11 -2.20 9.32
C GLU A 198 4.96 -2.95 8.00
N THR A 199 4.42 -4.16 8.08
CA THR A 199 4.02 -4.97 6.93
C THR A 199 2.53 -4.84 6.70
N LYS A 200 2.14 -4.50 5.46
CA LYS A 200 0.74 -4.31 5.06
C LYS A 200 0.41 -5.06 3.78
N LYS A 201 -0.89 -5.31 3.56
CA LYS A 201 -1.39 -5.86 2.30
C LYS A 201 -1.45 -4.81 1.21
N GLU A 202 -1.10 -5.22 0.01
CA GLU A 202 -1.27 -4.45 -1.21
C GLU A 202 -1.83 -5.32 -2.34
N ARG A 203 -2.43 -4.67 -3.33
CA ARG A 203 -3.06 -5.35 -4.46
C ARG A 203 -2.91 -4.52 -5.72
N ALA A 204 -2.63 -5.16 -6.85
CA ALA A 204 -2.58 -4.49 -8.15
C ALA A 204 -3.14 -5.38 -9.24
N PHE A 205 -3.74 -4.78 -10.27
CA PHE A 205 -4.05 -5.48 -11.51
C PHE A 205 -3.38 -4.78 -12.70
N ILE A 206 -3.11 -5.54 -13.74
CA ILE A 206 -2.59 -5.06 -15.02
C ILE A 206 -3.51 -5.49 -16.17
N ALA A 207 -3.70 -4.59 -17.13
CA ALA A 207 -4.24 -4.92 -18.45
C ALA A 207 -3.29 -4.39 -19.53
N VAL A 208 -3.06 -5.18 -20.57
CA VAL A 208 -2.24 -4.78 -21.72
C VAL A 208 -3.15 -4.18 -22.79
N THR A 209 -2.79 -3.02 -23.32
CA THR A 209 -3.51 -2.35 -24.42
C THR A 209 -2.58 -2.10 -25.60
N PRO A 210 -3.10 -1.81 -26.81
CA PRO A 210 -2.27 -1.41 -27.95
C PRO A 210 -1.40 -0.17 -27.70
N GLU A 211 -1.82 0.72 -26.79
CA GLU A 211 -1.09 1.95 -26.44
C GLU A 211 -0.11 1.73 -25.28
N GLY A 212 -0.14 0.55 -24.63
CA GLY A 212 0.74 0.20 -23.51
C GLY A 212 0.00 -0.51 -22.38
N PRO A 213 0.73 -1.19 -21.49
CA PRO A 213 0.15 -1.78 -20.28
C PRO A 213 -0.25 -0.72 -19.27
N VAL A 214 -1.34 -0.98 -18.55
CA VAL A 214 -1.84 -0.13 -17.45
C VAL A 214 -1.93 -0.96 -16.18
N VAL A 215 -1.25 -0.50 -15.12
CA VAL A 215 -1.35 -1.06 -13.77
C VAL A 215 -2.23 -0.16 -12.92
N VAL A 216 -3.22 -0.75 -12.25
CA VAL A 216 -4.01 -0.09 -11.21
C VAL A 216 -3.63 -0.72 -9.88
N HIS A 217 -3.08 0.09 -9.00
CA HIS A 217 -2.47 -0.33 -7.74
C HIS A 217 -3.20 0.28 -6.56
N LEU A 218 -3.66 -0.59 -5.65
CA LEU A 218 -4.25 -0.25 -4.37
C LEU A 218 -3.21 -0.48 -3.27
N GLY A 219 -2.64 0.63 -2.79
CA GLY A 219 -1.98 0.67 -1.49
C GLY A 219 -2.97 1.05 -0.39
N GLY A 220 -2.64 0.70 0.86
CA GLY A 220 -3.27 1.25 2.08
C GLY A 220 -2.25 2.00 2.92
N PHE A 221 -2.70 2.77 3.92
CA PHE A 221 -1.77 3.22 4.97
C PHE A 221 -1.28 2.01 5.77
N ASP A 222 -2.22 1.14 6.14
CA ASP A 222 -2.02 -0.16 6.77
C ASP A 222 -2.92 -1.23 6.10
N THR A 223 -2.99 -2.43 6.70
CA THR A 223 -3.82 -3.52 6.18
C THR A 223 -5.32 -3.28 6.32
N ASP A 224 -5.76 -2.68 7.43
CA ASP A 224 -7.18 -2.46 7.68
C ASP A 224 -7.72 -1.44 6.68
N GLU A 225 -6.96 -0.37 6.43
CA GLU A 225 -7.32 0.63 5.45
C GLU A 225 -7.28 0.09 4.00
N HIS A 226 -6.33 -0.79 3.69
CA HIS A 226 -6.34 -1.51 2.41
C HIS A 226 -7.64 -2.28 2.21
N GLU A 227 -8.08 -3.04 3.22
CA GLU A 227 -9.31 -3.83 3.16
C GLU A 227 -10.57 -2.95 3.02
N GLU A 228 -10.63 -1.81 3.70
CA GLU A 228 -11.71 -0.82 3.57
C GLU A 228 -11.82 -0.21 2.16
N MET A 229 -10.71 -0.16 1.42
CA MET A 229 -10.66 0.41 0.08
C MET A 229 -10.90 -0.60 -1.06
N LEU A 230 -10.94 -1.91 -0.76
CA LEU A 230 -11.19 -2.95 -1.76
C LEU A 230 -12.45 -2.72 -2.61
N PRO A 231 -13.60 -2.26 -2.07
CA PRO A 231 -14.79 -1.98 -2.88
C PRO A 231 -14.56 -1.00 -4.04
N ALA A 232 -13.68 0.00 -3.86
CA ALA A 232 -13.36 0.98 -4.89
C ALA A 232 -12.40 0.41 -5.94
N TYR A 233 -11.43 -0.40 -5.50
CA TYR A 233 -10.53 -1.12 -6.39
C TYR A 233 -11.29 -2.14 -7.25
N GLU A 234 -12.24 -2.87 -6.67
CA GLU A 234 -13.05 -3.82 -7.41
C GLU A 234 -14.02 -3.16 -8.39
N LEU A 235 -14.52 -1.96 -8.08
CA LEU A 235 -15.25 -1.15 -9.05
C LEU A 235 -14.37 -0.83 -10.27
N ALA A 236 -13.14 -0.39 -10.05
CA ALA A 236 -12.21 -0.08 -11.13
C ALA A 236 -11.91 -1.33 -11.98
N LYS A 237 -11.62 -2.47 -11.35
CA LYS A 237 -11.31 -3.75 -12.02
C LYS A 237 -12.49 -4.24 -12.88
N ARG A 238 -13.70 -4.23 -12.32
CA ARG A 238 -14.91 -4.72 -13.02
C ARG A 238 -15.36 -3.81 -14.16
N THR A 239 -15.24 -2.50 -14.00
CA THR A 239 -15.69 -1.53 -15.03
C THR A 239 -14.64 -1.21 -16.10
N LEU A 240 -13.47 -1.84 -15.99
CA LEU A 240 -12.35 -1.69 -16.92
C LEU A 240 -12.76 -2.03 -18.35
N ARG A 241 -12.46 -1.11 -19.26
CA ARG A 241 -12.68 -1.24 -20.71
C ARG A 241 -11.55 -0.56 -21.47
N THR A 242 -11.25 -1.02 -22.67
CA THR A 242 -10.29 -0.35 -23.56
C THR A 242 -10.88 0.98 -24.04
N SER A 243 -10.06 2.04 -24.08
CA SER A 243 -10.46 3.37 -24.56
C SER A 243 -10.62 3.44 -26.09
#